data_AF-A0A6L3ND19-F1
#
_entry.id   AF-A0A6L3ND19-F1
#
_cell.length_a   1.000
_cell.length_b   1.000
_cell.length_c   1.000
_cell.angle_alpha   90.00
_cell.angle_beta   90.00
_cell.angle_gamma   90.00
#
_symmetry.space_group_name_H-M   'P 1'
#
loop_
_entity.id
_entity.type
_entity.pdbx_description
1 polymer ?
#
loop_
_entity_poly.entity_id
_entity_poly.type
_entity_poly.pdbx_seq_one_letter_code
_entity_poly.pdbx_strand_id
1 'polypeptide(L)'
;RQTPLPSHDPEAGRYRAAALAALALLVVQIALGGWVSTNYAVLACTDFPTCNGQWIPPMNFEQGFHLWRALGMTKDGDAITQDALVAIHWTHRTFAFVVVAYLVAFALKMRRFESLRRPANGVLLVVLLQFLTGLTNIVLQWPLPVAVAHNGGAAILLVLVVMLNFRILSSRPGRVVQPARDAAPA
;
A
#
# COMPACT_ATOMS: atom_id res chain seq x y z
N ARG A 1 21.39 21.19 25.55
CA ARG A 1 20.50 21.09 24.37
C ARG A 1 19.21 20.43 24.84
N GLN A 2 18.13 21.17 25.01
CA GLN A 2 16.82 20.57 25.31
C GLN A 2 16.35 19.90 24.01
N THR A 3 16.29 18.58 24.00
CA THR A 3 15.59 17.83 22.94
C THR A 3 14.12 18.27 22.98
N PRO A 4 13.54 18.78 21.87
CA PRO A 4 12.12 19.08 21.82
C PRO A 4 11.36 17.82 22.22
N LEU A 5 10.46 17.94 23.20
CA LEU A 5 9.56 16.84 23.55
C LEU A 5 8.79 16.44 22.28
N PRO A 6 8.62 15.14 22.00
CA PRO A 6 7.84 14.69 20.84
C PRO A 6 6.47 15.36 20.88
N SER A 7 6.08 16.05 19.81
CA SER A 7 4.74 16.62 19.71
C SER A 7 3.73 15.48 19.87
N HIS A 8 2.87 15.58 20.89
CA HIS A 8 1.80 14.62 21.12
C HIS A 8 0.53 15.23 20.55
N ASP A 9 0.02 14.63 19.49
CA ASP A 9 -1.20 15.07 18.82
C ASP A 9 -2.37 14.15 19.24
N PRO A 10 -3.01 14.34 20.41
CA PRO A 10 -4.03 13.42 20.92
C PRO A 10 -5.24 13.29 19.97
N GLU A 11 -5.52 14.36 19.21
CA GLU A 11 -6.55 14.36 18.18
C GLU A 11 -6.28 13.36 17.05
N ALA A 12 -5.03 12.98 16.79
CA ALA A 12 -4.67 12.03 15.75
C ALA A 12 -5.27 10.64 16.00
N GLY A 13 -5.51 10.28 17.28
CA GLY A 13 -6.09 8.99 17.66
C GLY A 13 -7.46 8.71 17.00
N ARG A 14 -8.22 9.74 16.61
CA ARG A 14 -9.49 9.58 15.89
C ARG A 14 -9.34 8.96 14.48
N TYR A 15 -8.13 8.99 13.93
CA TYR A 15 -7.83 8.44 12.59
C TYR A 15 -7.34 6.99 12.60
N ARG A 16 -7.43 6.29 13.74
CA ARG A 16 -6.97 4.90 13.84
C ARG A 16 -7.61 3.97 12.81
N ALA A 17 -8.93 4.04 12.64
CA ALA A 17 -9.62 3.22 11.65
C ALA A 17 -9.12 3.52 10.23
N ALA A 18 -8.93 4.81 9.91
CA ALA A 18 -8.39 5.22 8.61
C ALA A 18 -6.94 4.75 8.39
N ALA A 19 -6.11 4.74 9.43
CA ALA A 19 -4.74 4.24 9.39
C ALA A 19 -4.68 2.72 9.18
N LEU A 20 -5.56 1.96 9.85
CA LEU A 20 -5.68 0.52 9.66
C LEU A 20 -6.18 0.16 8.27
N ALA A 21 -7.15 0.92 7.74
CA ALA A 21 -7.59 0.77 6.36
C ALA A 21 -6.46 1.08 5.36
N ALA A 22 -5.65 2.12 5.61
CA ALA A 22 -4.46 2.42 4.80
C ALA A 22 -3.50 1.23 4.74
N LEU A 23 -3.24 0.61 5.90
CA LEU A 23 -2.36 -0.54 6.02
C LEU A 23 -2.94 -1.76 5.30
N ALA A 24 -4.22 -2.06 5.52
CA ALA A 24 -4.88 -3.19 4.89
C ALA A 24 -4.88 -3.08 3.36
N LEU A 25 -5.25 -1.91 2.82
CA LEU A 25 -5.22 -1.64 1.38
C LEU A 25 -3.82 -1.83 0.80
N LEU A 26 -2.80 -1.28 1.46
CA LEU A 26 -1.41 -1.44 1.01
C LEU A 26 -0.95 -2.90 1.06
N VAL A 27 -1.28 -3.65 2.11
CA VAL A 27 -0.94 -5.08 2.22
C VAL A 27 -1.58 -5.89 1.10
N VAL A 28 -2.86 -5.64 0.79
CA VAL A 28 -3.54 -6.29 -0.33
C VAL A 28 -2.85 -5.93 -1.66
N GLN A 29 -2.48 -4.67 -1.88
CA GLN A 29 -1.75 -4.25 -3.08
C GLN A 29 -0.40 -4.94 -3.22
N ILE A 30 0.35 -5.05 -2.13
CA ILE A 30 1.65 -5.75 -2.09
C ILE A 30 1.46 -7.24 -2.38
N ALA A 31 0.44 -7.88 -1.81
CA ALA A 31 0.12 -9.28 -2.09
C ALA A 31 -0.25 -9.50 -3.56
N LEU A 32 -1.07 -8.61 -4.14
CA LEU A 32 -1.39 -8.63 -5.57
C LEU A 32 -0.14 -8.43 -6.45
N GLY A 33 0.76 -7.52 -6.07
CA GLY A 33 2.03 -7.31 -6.79
C GLY A 33 2.97 -8.52 -6.69
N GLY A 34 3.03 -9.14 -5.52
CA GLY A 34 3.71 -10.42 -5.33
C GLY A 34 3.13 -11.51 -6.23
N TRP A 35 1.80 -11.58 -6.32
CA TRP A 35 1.09 -12.53 -7.19
C TRP A 35 1.38 -12.32 -8.69
N VAL A 36 1.51 -11.07 -9.14
CA VAL A 36 1.96 -10.74 -10.50
C VAL A 36 3.37 -11.28 -10.75
N SER A 37 4.30 -11.01 -9.82
CA SER A 37 5.69 -11.42 -9.93
C SER A 37 5.85 -12.95 -9.96
N THR A 38 5.18 -13.67 -9.05
CA THR A 38 5.30 -15.12 -8.93
C THR A 38 4.64 -15.89 -10.08
N ASN A 39 3.65 -15.30 -10.75
CA ASN A 39 3.02 -15.89 -11.94
C ASN A 39 3.62 -15.35 -13.25
N TYR A 40 4.69 -14.55 -13.20
CA TYR A 40 5.30 -13.91 -14.39
C TYR A 40 4.31 -13.11 -15.24
N ALA A 41 3.27 -12.54 -14.61
CA ALA A 41 2.17 -11.87 -15.30
C ALA A 41 2.48 -10.41 -15.70
N VAL A 42 3.70 -9.93 -15.45
CA VAL A 42 4.07 -8.51 -15.62
C VAL A 42 3.89 -8.01 -17.06
N LEU A 43 4.00 -8.88 -18.06
CA LEU A 43 3.82 -8.53 -19.48
C LEU A 43 2.45 -8.93 -20.04
N ALA A 44 1.50 -9.36 -19.19
CA ALA A 44 0.17 -9.78 -19.65
C ALA A 44 -0.66 -8.64 -20.26
N CYS A 45 -0.45 -7.41 -19.77
CA CYS A 45 -0.97 -6.17 -20.35
C CYS A 45 0.23 -5.35 -20.83
N THR A 46 0.29 -5.04 -22.13
CA THR A 46 1.48 -4.38 -22.73
C THR A 46 1.34 -2.86 -22.86
N ASP A 47 0.17 -2.31 -22.53
CA ASP A 47 -0.19 -0.91 -22.64
C ASP A 47 -0.86 -0.38 -21.35
N PHE A 48 -1.02 0.94 -21.31
CA PHE A 48 -1.70 1.70 -20.26
C PHE A 48 -2.30 2.98 -20.89
N PRO A 49 -3.53 3.40 -20.57
CA PRO A 49 -4.41 2.96 -19.48
C PRO A 49 -5.34 1.78 -19.80
N THR A 50 -5.38 1.32 -21.05
CA THR A 50 -6.02 0.07 -21.48
C THR A 50 -5.12 -1.15 -21.19
N CYS A 51 -5.65 -2.36 -21.35
CA CYS A 51 -4.90 -3.61 -21.36
C CYS A 51 -5.20 -4.34 -22.67
N ASN A 52 -4.16 -4.51 -23.49
CA ASN A 52 -4.18 -4.98 -24.86
C ASN A 52 -5.26 -4.28 -25.71
N GLY A 53 -5.34 -2.94 -25.60
CA GLY A 53 -6.31 -2.12 -26.33
C GLY A 53 -7.74 -2.13 -25.77
N GLN A 54 -8.00 -2.82 -24.66
CA GLN A 54 -9.32 -2.91 -24.04
C GLN A 54 -9.32 -2.38 -22.60
N TRP A 55 -10.37 -1.68 -22.20
CA TRP A 55 -10.52 -1.21 -20.81
C TRP A 55 -10.81 -2.37 -19.85
N ILE A 56 -11.64 -3.32 -20.31
CA ILE A 56 -12.00 -4.54 -19.60
C ILE A 56 -11.77 -5.69 -20.58
N PRO A 57 -10.57 -6.31 -20.58
CA PRO A 57 -10.27 -7.42 -21.45
C PRO A 57 -10.94 -8.73 -20.98
N PRO A 58 -10.99 -9.78 -21.84
CA PRO A 58 -11.26 -11.14 -21.41
C PRO A 58 -10.34 -11.54 -20.26
N MET A 59 -10.92 -12.10 -19.20
CA MET A 59 -10.22 -12.44 -17.98
C MET A 59 -10.74 -13.76 -17.42
N ASN A 60 -9.83 -14.65 -17.05
CA ASN A 60 -10.16 -15.89 -16.34
C ASN A 60 -9.70 -15.81 -14.88
N PHE A 61 -10.59 -15.30 -14.01
CA PHE A 61 -10.32 -15.16 -12.58
C PHE A 61 -10.23 -16.49 -11.84
N GLU A 62 -11.00 -17.49 -12.27
CA GLU A 62 -11.01 -18.82 -11.66
C GLU A 62 -9.61 -19.44 -11.70
N GLN A 63 -8.99 -19.44 -12.88
CA GLN A 63 -7.63 -19.95 -13.06
C GLN A 63 -6.58 -18.98 -12.49
N GLY A 64 -6.77 -17.67 -12.72
CA GLY A 64 -5.81 -16.62 -12.32
C GLY A 64 -5.60 -16.52 -10.81
N PHE A 65 -6.66 -16.74 -10.01
CA PHE A 65 -6.63 -16.65 -8.55
C PHE A 65 -6.84 -18.00 -7.86
N HIS A 66 -6.64 -19.10 -8.57
CA HIS A 66 -6.55 -20.41 -7.93
C HIS A 66 -5.26 -20.52 -7.11
N LEU A 67 -5.37 -20.50 -5.77
CA LEU A 67 -4.23 -20.41 -4.85
C LEU A 67 -3.47 -21.74 -4.66
N TRP A 68 -4.17 -22.87 -4.72
CA TRP A 68 -3.58 -24.20 -4.54
C TRP A 68 -3.18 -24.80 -5.88
N ARG A 69 -2.07 -24.33 -6.46
CA ARG A 69 -1.44 -24.87 -7.67
C ARG A 69 0.04 -24.49 -7.72
N ALA A 70 0.82 -25.15 -8.57
CA ALA A 70 2.16 -24.69 -8.89
C ALA A 70 2.09 -23.31 -9.59
N LEU A 71 2.99 -22.39 -9.22
CA LEU A 71 3.00 -21.02 -9.75
C LEU A 71 3.24 -21.03 -11.26
N GLY A 72 2.47 -20.24 -12.01
CA GLY A 72 2.52 -20.24 -13.48
C GLY A 72 1.93 -21.49 -14.16
N MET A 73 1.42 -22.47 -13.40
CA MET A 73 0.78 -23.68 -13.93
C MET A 73 -0.66 -23.85 -13.43
N THR A 74 -1.48 -24.62 -14.14
CA THR A 74 -2.83 -25.04 -13.72
C THR A 74 -2.76 -26.10 -12.63
N LYS A 75 -3.92 -26.57 -12.14
CA LYS A 75 -4.00 -27.71 -11.20
C LYS A 75 -3.41 -28.99 -11.79
N ASP A 76 -3.57 -29.15 -13.10
CA ASP A 76 -3.19 -30.36 -13.84
C ASP A 76 -1.75 -30.29 -14.38
N GLY A 77 -1.05 -29.16 -14.16
CA GLY A 77 0.35 -28.96 -14.53
C GLY A 77 0.58 -28.23 -15.87
N ASP A 78 -0.48 -27.86 -16.58
CA ASP A 78 -0.38 -27.08 -17.82
C ASP A 78 0.00 -25.62 -17.55
N ALA A 79 0.49 -24.89 -18.56
CA ALA A 79 0.69 -23.45 -18.42
C ALA A 79 -0.64 -22.71 -18.18
N ILE A 80 -0.62 -21.70 -17.31
CA ILE A 80 -1.77 -20.78 -17.11
C ILE A 80 -2.13 -20.06 -18.42
N THR A 81 -3.43 -19.88 -18.68
CA THR A 81 -3.87 -19.17 -19.90
C THR A 81 -3.52 -17.68 -19.87
N GLN A 82 -3.42 -17.08 -21.04
CA GLN A 82 -3.18 -15.65 -21.16
C GLN A 82 -4.26 -14.82 -20.47
N ASP A 83 -5.53 -15.20 -20.59
CA ASP A 83 -6.66 -14.52 -19.94
C ASP A 83 -6.57 -14.55 -18.41
N ALA A 84 -5.96 -15.60 -17.85
CA ALA A 84 -5.73 -15.71 -16.42
C ALA A 84 -4.54 -14.84 -15.96
N LEU A 85 -3.47 -14.73 -16.76
CA LEU A 85 -2.38 -13.77 -16.51
C LEU A 85 -2.87 -12.31 -16.61
N VAL A 86 -3.73 -12.03 -17.60
CA VAL A 86 -4.39 -10.73 -17.76
C VAL A 86 -5.24 -10.42 -16.53
N ALA A 87 -6.01 -11.38 -16.02
CA ALA A 87 -6.80 -11.19 -14.80
C ALA A 87 -5.93 -10.77 -13.61
N ILE A 88 -4.78 -11.42 -13.43
CA ILE A 88 -3.83 -11.10 -12.35
C ILE A 88 -3.28 -9.67 -12.50
N HIS A 89 -2.73 -9.35 -13.67
CA HIS A 89 -2.10 -8.05 -13.90
C HIS A 89 -3.13 -6.91 -13.89
N TRP A 90 -4.28 -7.09 -14.56
CA TRP A 90 -5.38 -6.12 -14.58
C TRP A 90 -5.91 -5.83 -13.17
N THR A 91 -6.04 -6.85 -12.31
CA THR A 91 -6.47 -6.65 -10.91
C THR A 91 -5.49 -5.79 -10.14
N HIS A 92 -4.18 -6.08 -10.22
CA HIS A 92 -3.15 -5.32 -9.51
C HIS A 92 -3.12 -3.84 -9.94
N ARG A 93 -3.12 -3.55 -11.25
CA ARG A 93 -3.08 -2.17 -11.76
C ARG A 93 -4.34 -1.37 -11.44
N THR A 94 -5.50 -2.02 -11.48
CA THR A 94 -6.77 -1.32 -11.26
C THR A 94 -6.99 -1.05 -9.77
N PHE A 95 -6.63 -2.00 -8.91
CA PHE A 95 -6.66 -1.80 -7.45
C PHE A 95 -5.63 -0.75 -6.99
N ALA A 96 -4.50 -0.60 -7.70
CA ALA A 96 -3.50 0.41 -7.40
C ALA A 96 -4.08 1.84 -7.39
N PHE A 97 -5.05 2.16 -8.26
CA PHE A 97 -5.69 3.48 -8.26
C PHE A 97 -6.44 3.76 -6.95
N VAL A 98 -7.15 2.77 -6.42
CA VAL A 98 -7.86 2.88 -5.14
C VAL A 98 -6.86 3.11 -4.01
N VAL A 99 -5.77 2.34 -3.99
CA VAL A 99 -4.72 2.42 -2.97
C VAL A 99 -4.00 3.78 -3.03
N VAL A 100 -3.61 4.23 -4.22
CA VAL A 100 -2.96 5.53 -4.43
C VAL A 100 -3.87 6.66 -3.98
N ALA A 101 -5.13 6.68 -4.43
CA ALA A 101 -6.09 7.73 -4.06
C ALA A 101 -6.28 7.78 -2.53
N TYR A 102 -6.46 6.61 -1.90
CA TYR A 102 -6.65 6.52 -0.46
C TYR A 102 -5.40 6.97 0.31
N LEU A 103 -4.21 6.46 -0.04
CA LEU A 103 -2.97 6.79 0.66
C LEU A 103 -2.60 8.27 0.49
N VAL A 104 -2.83 8.86 -0.68
CA VAL A 104 -2.62 10.30 -0.92
C VAL A 104 -3.56 11.12 -0.04
N ALA A 105 -4.87 10.82 -0.07
CA ALA A 105 -5.85 11.54 0.76
C ALA A 105 -5.54 11.41 2.26
N PHE A 106 -5.21 10.19 2.71
CA PHE A 106 -4.84 9.91 4.10
C PHE A 106 -3.57 10.67 4.51
N ALA A 107 -2.49 10.59 3.71
CA ALA A 107 -1.24 11.27 4.00
C ALA A 107 -1.40 12.79 4.01
N LEU A 108 -2.11 13.37 3.04
CA LEU A 108 -2.43 14.80 3.03
C LEU A 108 -3.16 15.23 4.30
N LYS A 109 -4.13 14.43 4.76
CA LYS A 109 -4.84 14.69 6.02
C LYS A 109 -3.89 14.62 7.22
N MET A 110 -2.97 13.66 7.26
CA MET A 110 -2.06 13.46 8.40
C MET A 110 -0.98 14.54 8.50
N ARG A 111 -0.65 15.26 7.41
CA ARG A 111 0.32 16.38 7.41
C ARG A 111 -0.05 17.55 8.33
N ARG A 112 -1.32 17.62 8.76
CA ARG A 112 -1.80 18.64 9.72
C ARG A 112 -1.24 18.43 11.12
N PHE A 113 -0.82 17.21 11.46
CA PHE A 113 -0.24 16.85 12.74
C PHE A 113 1.29 16.91 12.65
N GLU A 114 1.92 17.65 13.56
CA GLU A 114 3.36 17.88 13.49
C GLU A 114 4.16 16.58 13.62
N SER A 115 3.72 15.70 14.53
CA SER A 115 4.35 14.40 14.79
C SER A 115 4.25 13.43 13.61
N LEU A 116 3.28 13.62 12.71
CA LEU A 116 3.01 12.73 11.57
C LEU A 116 3.46 13.32 10.23
N ARG A 117 3.81 14.62 10.18
CA ARG A 117 4.09 15.33 8.94
C ARG A 117 5.24 14.73 8.14
N ARG A 118 6.36 14.39 8.79
CA ARG A 118 7.52 13.78 8.12
C ARG A 118 7.19 12.42 7.48
N PRO A 119 6.67 11.42 8.22
CA PRO A 119 6.31 10.14 7.60
C PRO A 119 5.20 10.30 6.55
N ALA A 120 4.23 11.21 6.74
CA ALA A 120 3.19 11.48 5.73
C ALA A 120 3.76 12.06 4.42
N ASN A 121 4.73 12.99 4.49
CA ASN A 121 5.44 13.47 3.30
C ASN A 121 6.22 12.34 2.61
N GLY A 122 6.84 11.45 3.41
CA GLY A 122 7.50 10.25 2.89
C GLY A 122 6.53 9.36 2.12
N VAL A 123 5.33 9.12 2.66
CA VAL A 123 4.28 8.34 1.97
C VAL A 123 3.93 8.98 0.62
N LEU A 124 3.70 10.30 0.56
CA LEU A 124 3.36 10.99 -0.69
C LEU A 124 4.47 10.84 -1.74
N LEU A 125 5.73 11.04 -1.35
CA LEU A 125 6.86 10.89 -2.25
C LEU A 125 6.99 9.46 -2.76
N VAL A 126 6.93 8.47 -1.87
CA VAL A 126 7.12 7.06 -2.24
C VAL A 126 5.93 6.56 -3.07
N VAL A 127 4.69 6.97 -2.78
CA VAL A 127 3.52 6.64 -3.62
C VAL A 127 3.68 7.16 -5.04
N LEU A 128 4.18 8.40 -5.21
CA LEU A 128 4.47 8.94 -6.55
C LEU A 128 5.52 8.09 -7.27
N LEU A 129 6.63 7.76 -6.60
CA LEU A 129 7.68 6.91 -7.15
C LEU A 129 7.16 5.50 -7.49
N GLN A 130 6.27 4.94 -6.67
CA GLN A 130 5.62 3.65 -6.93
C GLN A 130 4.77 3.66 -8.18
N PHE A 131 3.97 4.71 -8.37
CA PHE A 131 3.17 4.86 -9.59
C PHE A 131 4.05 4.98 -10.84
N LEU A 132 5.11 5.80 -10.77
CA LEU A 132 6.03 5.99 -11.89
C LEU A 132 6.82 4.71 -12.23
N THR A 133 7.38 4.04 -11.23
CA THR A 133 8.10 2.77 -11.43
C THR A 133 7.18 1.66 -11.92
N GLY A 134 5.95 1.57 -11.40
CA GLY A 134 4.93 0.62 -11.88
C GLY A 134 4.57 0.86 -13.35
N LEU A 135 4.31 2.11 -13.74
CA LEU A 135 4.05 2.47 -15.14
C LEU A 135 5.25 2.16 -16.04
N THR A 136 6.46 2.41 -15.55
CA THR A 136 7.71 2.17 -16.30
C THR A 136 7.93 0.67 -16.57
N ASN A 137 7.54 -0.21 -15.65
CA ASN A 137 7.61 -1.66 -15.89
C ASN A 137 6.78 -2.11 -17.09
N ILE A 138 5.67 -1.42 -17.39
CA ILE A 138 4.84 -1.69 -18.57
C ILE A 138 5.51 -1.08 -19.82
N VAL A 139 5.80 0.22 -19.78
CA VAL A 139 6.27 0.98 -20.96
C VAL A 139 7.64 0.52 -21.44
N LEU A 140 8.56 0.19 -20.53
CA LEU A 140 9.93 -0.22 -20.86
C LEU A 140 10.10 -1.74 -20.90
N GLN A 141 9.02 -2.52 -20.92
CA GLN A 141 9.06 -3.98 -21.06
C GLN A 141 9.91 -4.65 -19.96
N TRP A 142 9.59 -4.35 -18.71
CA TRP A 142 10.16 -4.98 -17.52
C TRP A 142 11.69 -4.84 -17.33
N PRO A 143 12.24 -3.60 -17.23
CA PRO A 143 13.64 -3.41 -16.87
C PRO A 143 13.88 -3.84 -15.42
N LEU A 144 14.72 -4.87 -15.23
CA LEU A 144 14.98 -5.47 -13.92
C LEU A 144 15.32 -4.46 -12.80
N PRO A 145 16.15 -3.43 -13.01
CA PRO A 145 16.43 -2.43 -11.97
C PRO A 145 15.18 -1.67 -11.49
N VAL A 146 14.23 -1.39 -12.40
CA VAL A 146 12.98 -0.69 -12.07
C VAL A 146 12.04 -1.62 -11.32
N ALA A 147 11.96 -2.89 -11.71
CA ALA A 147 11.17 -3.88 -10.97
C ALA A 147 11.70 -4.06 -9.53
N VAL A 148 13.02 -4.10 -9.36
CA VAL A 148 13.65 -4.14 -8.03
C VAL A 148 13.35 -2.85 -7.25
N ALA A 149 13.47 -1.68 -7.88
CA ALA A 149 13.16 -0.40 -7.25
C ALA A 149 11.68 -0.30 -6.83
N HIS A 150 10.76 -0.84 -7.65
CA HIS A 150 9.34 -0.92 -7.34
C HIS A 150 9.11 -1.77 -6.08
N ASN A 151 9.68 -2.97 -6.00
CA ASN A 151 9.59 -3.83 -4.81
C ASN A 151 10.21 -3.20 -3.56
N GLY A 152 11.41 -2.62 -3.69
CA GLY A 152 12.09 -1.94 -2.59
C GLY A 152 11.30 -0.73 -2.08
N GLY A 153 10.72 0.06 -2.97
CA GLY A 153 9.88 1.18 -2.60
C GLY A 153 8.56 0.74 -1.95
N ALA A 154 8.00 -0.43 -2.30
CA ALA A 154 6.82 -0.97 -1.66
C ALA A 154 7.11 -1.35 -0.19
N ALA A 155 8.30 -1.91 0.07
CA ALA A 155 8.76 -2.17 1.44
C ALA A 155 8.96 -0.88 2.24
N ILE A 156 9.57 0.15 1.64
CA ILE A 156 9.70 1.48 2.28
C ILE A 156 8.32 2.08 2.59
N LEU A 157 7.39 1.99 1.64
CA LEU A 157 6.03 2.49 1.82
C LEU A 157 5.31 1.77 2.96
N LEU A 158 5.47 0.45 3.06
CA LEU A 158 4.92 -0.34 4.16
C LEU A 158 5.47 0.13 5.52
N VAL A 159 6.79 0.32 5.63
CA VAL A 159 7.41 0.83 6.86
C VAL A 159 6.84 2.20 7.26
N LEU A 160 6.68 3.11 6.30
CA LEU A 160 6.12 4.44 6.56
C LEU A 160 4.65 4.38 7.03
N VAL A 161 3.84 3.52 6.41
CA VAL A 161 2.42 3.33 6.81
C VAL A 161 2.31 2.65 8.17
N VAL A 162 3.17 1.68 8.48
CA VAL A 162 3.28 1.07 9.81
C VAL A 162 3.69 2.11 10.86
N MET A 163 4.66 2.98 10.53
CA MET A 163 5.08 4.07 11.41
C MET A 163 3.94 5.05 11.69
N LEU A 164 3.14 5.43 10.68
CA LEU A 164 1.96 6.26 10.87
C LEU A 164 0.93 5.58 11.78
N ASN A 165 0.65 4.30 11.56
CA ASN A 165 -0.24 3.51 12.41
C ASN A 165 0.23 3.48 13.87
N PHE A 166 1.51 3.22 14.10
CA PHE A 166 2.10 3.17 15.44
C PHE A 166 2.02 4.52 16.17
N ARG A 167 2.34 5.63 15.47
CA ARG A 167 2.26 6.98 16.05
C ARG A 167 0.82 7.35 16.38
N ILE A 168 -0.13 7.11 15.47
CA ILE A 168 -1.56 7.36 15.69
C ILE A 168 -2.12 6.52 16.86
N LEU A 169 -1.66 5.29 17.01
CA LEU A 169 -2.04 4.42 18.13
C LEU A 169 -1.50 4.97 19.48
N SER A 170 -0.26 5.44 19.47
CA SER A 170 0.42 6.02 20.65
C SER A 170 -0.11 7.41 21.03
N SER A 171 -0.82 8.08 20.13
CA SER A 171 -1.51 9.35 20.39
C SER A 171 -2.76 9.21 21.27
N ARG A 172 -3.12 8.01 21.75
CA ARG A 172 -4.20 7.86 22.72
C ARG A 172 -3.91 8.72 23.96
N PRO A 173 -4.85 9.55 24.42
CA PRO A 173 -4.76 10.11 25.75
C PRO A 173 -4.64 8.92 26.71
N GLY A 174 -3.51 8.79 27.40
CA GLY A 174 -3.48 8.00 28.62
C GLY A 174 -4.65 8.47 29.48
N ARG A 175 -5.39 7.54 30.08
CA ARG A 175 -6.41 7.85 31.08
C ARG A 175 -5.73 8.80 32.07
N VAL A 176 -6.03 10.10 31.99
CA VAL A 176 -5.44 11.08 32.90
C VAL A 176 -5.87 10.60 34.27
N VAL A 177 -4.92 10.08 35.04
CA VAL A 177 -5.11 9.88 36.47
C VAL A 177 -5.36 11.29 36.97
N GLN A 178 -6.63 11.61 37.26
CA GLN A 178 -6.94 12.85 37.96
C GLN A 178 -6.07 12.84 39.22
N PRO A 179 -5.20 13.84 39.43
CA PRO A 179 -4.55 13.97 40.72
C PRO A 179 -5.67 14.00 41.75
N ALA A 180 -5.58 13.07 42.73
CA ALA A 180 -6.52 13.01 43.84
C ALA A 180 -6.62 14.44 44.39
N ARG A 181 -7.83 15.00 44.37
CA ARG A 181 -8.12 16.30 44.97
C ARG A 181 -7.47 16.33 46.35
N ASP A 182 -6.63 17.32 46.57
CA ASP A 182 -5.98 17.60 47.84
C ASP A 182 -7.00 17.43 48.97
N ALA A 183 -6.73 16.45 49.83
CA ALA A 183 -7.38 16.37 51.13
C ALA A 183 -6.96 17.63 51.89
N ALA A 184 -7.87 18.60 51.98
CA ALA A 184 -7.68 19.78 52.80
C ALA A 184 -7.42 19.36 54.25
N PRO A 185 -6.36 19.85 54.90
CA PRO A 185 -6.17 19.62 56.32
C PRO A 185 -7.19 20.46 57.11
N ALA A 186 -7.84 19.81 58.08
CA ALA A 186 -8.59 20.44 59.16
C ALA A 186 -7.69 20.62 60.38
#